data_AF-A0A0D0ABP6-F1
#
_entry.id   AF-A0A0D0ABP6-F1
#
_cell.length_a   1.000
_cell.length_b   1.000
_cell.length_c   1.000
_cell.angle_alpha   90.00
_cell.angle_beta   90.00
_cell.angle_gamma   90.00
#
_symmetry.space_group_name_H-M   'P 1'
#
loop_
_entity.id
_entity.type
_entity.pdbx_description
1 polymer ?
#
loop_
_entity_poly.entity_id
_entity_poly.type
_entity_poly.pdbx_seq_one_letter_code
_entity_poly.pdbx_strand_id
1 'polypeptide(L)'
;MALEEMAVHFSKFNMIGGLCWKHLNVIDPVLHMYDSAVRNAHKIHNQEVHLGKEVTIIGVACFGKEELYSVLVAPTCKTEDAADMEVILAHAIECWDATGADTRVGPVWSFTTDGDTTCHAAGHRLFLKHPLSINSPLYAILSDMPWLNTFTGDSKVTLDFNFKHIFKHK
;
A
#
# COMPACT_ATOMS: atom_id res chain seq x y z
N MET A 1 15.19 -8.57 -8.41
CA MET A 1 15.09 -8.00 -9.77
C MET A 1 15.31 -6.52 -9.59
N ALA A 2 16.45 -5.97 -10.03
CA ALA A 2 16.66 -4.53 -9.95
C ALA A 2 15.65 -3.88 -10.90
N LEU A 3 14.78 -3.02 -10.39
CA LEU A 3 13.98 -2.14 -11.24
C LEU A 3 14.98 -1.25 -12.00
N GLU A 4 14.88 -1.22 -13.32
CA GLU A 4 15.56 -0.16 -14.07
C GLU A 4 14.92 1.16 -13.65
N GLU A 5 15.69 2.01 -12.96
CA GLU A 5 15.27 3.38 -12.61
C GLU A 5 15.22 4.21 -13.90
N MET A 6 14.17 4.03 -14.70
CA MET A 6 14.02 4.65 -16.01
C MET A 6 12.56 4.99 -16.31
N ALA A 7 12.35 6.16 -16.92
CA ALA A 7 11.06 6.51 -17.51
C ALA A 7 10.85 5.71 -18.80
N VAL A 8 9.69 5.06 -18.91
CA VAL A 8 9.35 4.23 -20.08
C VAL A 8 8.15 4.80 -20.81
N HIS A 9 8.11 4.65 -22.14
CA HIS A 9 6.93 5.03 -22.93
C HIS A 9 5.98 3.84 -23.06
N PHE A 10 4.78 3.99 -22.51
CA PHE A 10 3.69 3.05 -22.72
C PHE A 10 2.93 3.43 -23.98
N SER A 11 3.40 2.93 -25.13
CA SER A 11 2.89 3.25 -26.46
C SER A 11 1.38 3.07 -26.61
N LYS A 12 0.82 2.01 -26.01
CA LYS A 12 -0.63 1.72 -26.05
C LYS A 12 -1.49 2.86 -25.51
N PHE A 13 -1.02 3.54 -24.48
CA PHE A 13 -1.76 4.63 -23.82
C PHE A 13 -1.15 6.01 -24.09
N ASN A 14 -0.07 6.03 -24.87
CA ASN A 14 0.74 7.20 -25.15
C ASN A 14 1.09 7.98 -23.86
N MET A 15 1.64 7.29 -22.86
CA MET A 15 1.96 7.87 -21.55
C MET A 15 3.37 7.50 -21.08
N ILE A 16 3.87 8.25 -20.10
CA ILE A 16 5.12 7.97 -19.39
C ILE A 16 4.82 7.07 -18.19
N GLY A 17 5.56 5.98 -18.06
CA GLY A 17 5.61 5.09 -16.89
C GLY A 17 6.95 5.16 -16.15
N GLY A 18 7.08 4.41 -15.06
CA GLY A 18 8.31 4.34 -14.26
C GLY A 18 8.52 5.52 -13.31
N LEU A 19 7.48 6.31 -13.05
CA LEU A 19 7.51 7.47 -12.16
C LEU A 19 6.97 7.10 -10.78
N CYS A 20 7.51 7.70 -9.73
CA CYS A 20 7.01 7.48 -8.37
C CYS A 20 5.60 8.08 -8.19
N TRP A 21 4.76 7.42 -7.40
CA TRP A 21 3.37 7.85 -7.20
C TRP A 21 3.28 9.21 -6.48
N LYS A 22 4.17 9.47 -5.50
CA LYS A 22 4.13 10.66 -4.65
C LYS A 22 4.32 11.97 -5.41
N HIS A 23 5.21 11.98 -6.40
CA HIS A 23 5.53 13.19 -7.19
C HIS A 23 4.86 13.22 -8.56
N LEU A 24 4.05 12.21 -8.90
CA LEU A 24 3.40 12.14 -10.22
C LEU A 24 2.37 13.27 -10.43
N ASN A 25 1.75 13.76 -9.35
CA ASN A 25 0.73 14.81 -9.39
C ASN A 25 1.22 16.16 -9.96
N VAL A 26 2.54 16.34 -10.13
CA VAL A 26 3.16 17.55 -10.70
C VAL A 26 3.07 17.56 -12.23
N ILE A 27 2.74 16.43 -12.86
CA ILE A 27 2.64 16.31 -14.32
C ILE A 27 1.38 15.57 -14.77
N ASP A 28 1.04 15.79 -16.02
CA ASP A 28 0.18 14.87 -16.76
C ASP A 28 1.08 13.82 -17.45
N PRO A 29 0.98 12.52 -17.09
CA PRO A 29 1.78 11.48 -17.70
C PRO A 29 1.38 11.19 -19.16
N VAL A 30 0.20 11.64 -19.62
CA VAL A 30 -0.28 11.43 -20.98
C VAL A 30 0.40 12.41 -21.95
N LEU A 31 0.97 11.89 -23.03
CA LEU A 31 1.74 12.65 -24.01
C LEU A 31 0.85 13.18 -25.13
N HIS A 32 0.06 14.22 -24.84
CA HIS A 32 -0.84 14.82 -25.83
C HIS A 32 -0.13 15.48 -27.01
N MET A 33 1.04 16.09 -26.76
CA MET A 33 1.81 16.87 -27.74
C MET A 33 3.30 16.73 -27.45
N TYR A 34 4.14 17.04 -28.43
CA TYR A 34 5.60 17.07 -28.29
C TYR A 34 6.05 17.92 -27.09
N ASP A 35 5.48 19.12 -26.93
CA ASP A 35 5.84 20.02 -25.83
C ASP A 35 5.55 19.44 -24.44
N SER A 36 4.50 18.61 -24.31
CA SER A 36 4.22 17.90 -23.06
C SER A 36 5.33 16.90 -22.74
N ALA A 37 5.85 16.18 -23.75
CA ALA A 37 6.96 15.25 -23.56
C ALA A 37 8.23 15.98 -23.14
N VAL A 38 8.58 17.10 -23.80
CA VAL A 38 9.75 17.91 -23.46
C VAL A 38 9.65 18.48 -22.05
N ARG A 39 8.49 19.05 -21.68
CA ARG A 39 8.25 19.58 -20.34
C ARG A 39 8.37 18.51 -19.26
N ASN A 40 7.78 17.33 -19.49
CA ASN A 40 7.86 16.23 -18.55
C ASN A 40 9.31 15.73 -18.40
N ALA A 41 10.07 15.65 -19.50
CA ALA A 41 11.49 15.30 -19.44
C ALA A 41 12.31 16.31 -18.63
N HIS A 42 12.05 17.61 -18.77
CA HIS A 42 12.69 18.64 -17.95
C HIS A 42 12.35 18.49 -16.46
N LYS A 43 11.09 18.21 -16.11
CA LYS A 43 10.69 18.01 -14.71
C LYS A 43 11.34 16.78 -14.08
N ILE A 44 11.51 15.69 -14.84
CA ILE A 44 12.26 14.51 -14.41
C ILE A 44 13.74 14.89 -14.22
N HIS A 45 14.34 15.60 -15.18
CA HIS A 45 15.74 16.03 -15.11
C HIS A 45 16.01 16.93 -13.89
N ASN A 46 15.11 17.89 -13.63
CA ASN A 46 15.19 18.82 -12.52
C ASN A 46 14.84 18.22 -11.15
N GLN A 47 14.52 16.92 -11.08
CA GLN A 47 14.09 16.22 -9.86
C GLN A 47 12.79 16.79 -9.24
N GLU A 48 11.93 17.40 -10.04
CA GLU A 48 10.57 17.79 -9.64
C GLU A 48 9.62 16.59 -9.66
N VAL A 49 9.91 15.61 -10.53
CA VAL A 49 9.28 14.29 -10.58
C VAL A 49 10.36 13.24 -10.48
N HIS A 50 10.18 12.24 -9.63
CA HIS A 50 11.19 11.20 -9.42
C HIS A 50 10.83 9.91 -10.14
N LEU A 51 11.85 9.16 -10.54
CA LEU A 51 11.71 7.80 -11.03
C LEU A 51 11.41 6.86 -9.86
N GLY A 52 10.62 5.82 -10.13
CA GLY A 52 10.39 4.74 -9.18
C GLY A 52 11.67 3.92 -8.99
N LYS A 53 12.07 3.73 -7.75
CA LYS A 53 13.22 2.90 -7.32
C LYS A 53 12.77 1.54 -6.80
N GLU A 54 11.65 1.55 -6.09
CA GLU A 54 10.98 0.35 -5.59
C GLU A 54 9.51 0.39 -5.97
N VAL A 55 8.78 -0.66 -5.61
CA VAL A 55 7.35 -0.76 -5.85
C VAL A 55 6.66 -1.33 -4.62
N THR A 56 5.67 -0.61 -4.12
CA THR A 56 4.73 -1.14 -3.13
C THR A 56 3.65 -1.89 -3.88
N ILE A 57 3.44 -3.16 -3.53
CA ILE A 57 2.35 -3.98 -4.06
C ILE A 57 1.45 -4.38 -2.90
N ILE A 58 0.16 -4.09 -3.02
CA ILE A 58 -0.85 -4.63 -2.10
C ILE A 58 -1.58 -5.73 -2.85
N GLY A 59 -1.52 -6.94 -2.27
CA GLY A 59 -2.24 -8.10 -2.74
C GLY A 59 -3.30 -8.53 -1.74
N VAL A 60 -4.39 -9.08 -2.25
CA VAL A 60 -5.46 -9.67 -1.45
C VAL A 60 -5.39 -11.18 -1.56
N ALA A 61 -5.40 -11.84 -0.40
CA ALA A 61 -5.55 -13.28 -0.28
C ALA A 61 -6.91 -13.58 0.36
N CYS A 62 -7.64 -14.53 -0.22
CA CYS A 62 -8.97 -14.92 0.26
C CYS A 62 -8.89 -16.26 1.01
N PHE A 63 -9.59 -16.39 2.13
CA PHE A 63 -9.67 -17.67 2.84
C PHE A 63 -10.24 -18.77 1.94
N GLY A 64 -9.58 -19.93 1.94
CA GLY A 64 -9.94 -21.05 1.08
C GLY A 64 -9.45 -20.92 -0.37
N LYS A 65 -8.64 -19.90 -0.70
CA LYS A 65 -7.94 -19.77 -1.98
C LYS A 65 -6.44 -19.68 -1.76
N GLU A 66 -5.68 -20.24 -2.70
CA GLU A 66 -4.21 -20.17 -2.69
C GLU A 66 -3.65 -18.97 -3.47
N GLU A 67 -4.52 -18.27 -4.19
CA GLU A 67 -4.15 -17.20 -5.11
C GLU A 67 -3.99 -15.86 -4.37
N LEU A 68 -3.03 -15.07 -4.85
CA LEU A 68 -2.84 -13.67 -4.45
C LEU A 68 -3.27 -12.76 -5.60
N TYR A 69 -4.17 -11.83 -5.32
CA TYR A 69 -4.71 -10.89 -6.30
C TYR A 69 -4.15 -9.49 -6.05
N SER A 70 -3.32 -8.97 -6.94
CA SER A 70 -2.80 -7.60 -6.80
C SER A 70 -3.93 -6.58 -6.99
N VAL A 71 -4.11 -5.70 -6.00
CA VAL A 71 -5.12 -4.62 -6.03
C VAL A 71 -4.48 -3.23 -6.16
N LEU A 72 -3.22 -3.08 -5.78
CA LEU A 72 -2.47 -1.83 -5.91
C LEU A 72 -1.01 -2.12 -6.27
N VAL A 73 -0.48 -1.30 -7.17
CA VAL A 73 0.93 -1.25 -7.55
C VAL A 73 1.34 0.22 -7.60
N ALA A 74 2.20 0.64 -6.68
CA ALA A 74 2.61 2.03 -6.54
C ALA A 74 4.14 2.13 -6.52
N PRO A 75 4.78 2.63 -7.61
CA PRO A 75 6.22 2.84 -7.63
C PRO A 75 6.64 3.92 -6.63
N THR A 76 7.69 3.67 -5.83
CA THR A 76 8.16 4.58 -4.78
C THR A 76 9.56 5.09 -5.09
N CYS A 77 9.90 6.32 -4.67
CA CYS A 77 11.25 6.87 -4.81
C CYS A 77 12.08 6.84 -3.50
N LYS A 78 11.55 6.20 -2.44
CA LYS A 78 12.10 6.11 -1.08
C LYS A 78 12.13 7.43 -0.31
N THR A 79 11.33 8.40 -0.74
CA THR A 79 11.15 9.67 -0.01
C THR A 79 9.80 9.73 0.69
N GLU A 80 9.00 8.68 0.52
CA GLU A 80 7.74 8.44 1.21
C GLU A 80 8.02 8.20 2.70
N ASP A 81 7.24 8.85 3.55
CA ASP A 81 7.25 8.64 4.99
C ASP A 81 6.05 7.81 5.45
N ALA A 82 5.92 7.63 6.77
CA ALA A 82 4.85 6.82 7.34
C ALA A 82 3.45 7.41 7.08
N ALA A 83 3.32 8.74 6.95
CA ALA A 83 2.05 9.37 6.62
C ALA A 83 1.71 9.18 5.13
N ASP A 84 2.70 9.25 4.23
CA ASP A 84 2.51 8.92 2.82
C ASP A 84 2.05 7.47 2.63
N MET A 85 2.69 6.54 3.35
CA MET A 85 2.32 5.11 3.29
C MET A 85 0.94 4.88 3.89
N GLU A 86 0.58 5.57 4.96
CA GLU A 86 -0.78 5.52 5.55
C GLU A 86 -1.85 5.88 4.50
N VAL A 87 -1.62 6.90 3.68
CA VAL A 87 -2.54 7.28 2.59
C VAL A 87 -2.72 6.13 1.60
N ILE A 88 -1.63 5.49 1.15
CA ILE A 88 -1.70 4.38 0.18
C ILE A 88 -2.42 3.16 0.76
N LEU A 89 -2.12 2.79 2.01
CA LEU A 89 -2.74 1.66 2.67
C LEU A 89 -4.24 1.89 2.92
N ALA A 90 -4.61 3.09 3.38
CA ALA A 90 -6.00 3.49 3.57
C ALA A 90 -6.76 3.49 2.24
N HIS A 91 -6.17 4.06 1.18
CA HIS A 91 -6.80 4.13 -0.14
C HIS A 91 -7.12 2.74 -0.71
N ALA A 92 -6.25 1.75 -0.49
CA ALA A 92 -6.52 0.38 -0.94
C ALA A 92 -7.74 -0.24 -0.25
N ILE A 93 -7.94 0.01 1.05
CA ILE A 93 -9.09 -0.46 1.82
C ILE A 93 -10.35 0.31 1.41
N GLU A 94 -10.26 1.64 1.29
CA GLU A 94 -11.37 2.47 0.83
C GLU A 94 -11.86 2.06 -0.56
N CYS A 95 -10.95 1.76 -1.50
CA CYS A 95 -11.31 1.23 -2.81
C CYS A 95 -11.92 -0.17 -2.75
N TRP A 96 -11.47 -1.03 -1.83
CA TRP A 96 -12.08 -2.34 -1.61
C TRP A 96 -13.56 -2.21 -1.26
N ASP A 97 -13.88 -1.33 -0.32
CA ASP A 97 -15.24 -1.08 0.12
C ASP A 97 -16.05 -0.33 -0.95
N ALA A 98 -15.48 0.72 -1.55
CA ALA A 98 -16.17 1.55 -2.56
C ALA A 98 -16.53 0.77 -3.84
N THR A 99 -15.78 -0.29 -4.17
CA THR A 99 -16.10 -1.16 -5.31
C THR A 99 -17.10 -2.27 -4.96
N GLY A 100 -17.55 -2.37 -3.70
CA GLY A 100 -18.43 -3.44 -3.21
C GLY A 100 -17.74 -4.79 -3.13
N ALA A 101 -16.40 -4.82 -3.02
CA ALA A 101 -15.66 -6.07 -2.87
C ALA A 101 -15.84 -6.67 -1.47
N ASP A 102 -16.04 -5.83 -0.46
CA ASP A 102 -16.43 -6.18 0.91
C ASP A 102 -17.66 -7.10 0.96
N THR A 103 -18.65 -6.85 0.09
CA THR A 103 -19.89 -7.60 0.02
C THR A 103 -19.79 -8.81 -0.92
N ARG A 104 -19.10 -8.67 -2.06
CA ARG A 104 -19.03 -9.71 -3.10
C ARG A 104 -17.98 -10.78 -2.82
N VAL A 105 -16.86 -10.39 -2.22
CA VAL A 105 -15.72 -11.27 -1.91
C VAL A 105 -15.66 -11.52 -0.41
N GLY A 106 -15.83 -10.46 0.38
CA GLY A 106 -15.82 -10.51 1.84
C GLY A 106 -15.10 -9.31 2.45
N PRO A 107 -15.36 -9.01 3.72
CA PRO A 107 -14.69 -7.92 4.42
C PRO A 107 -13.20 -8.21 4.62
N VAL A 108 -12.40 -7.16 4.71
CA VAL A 108 -10.99 -7.27 5.11
C VAL A 108 -10.94 -7.63 6.60
N TRP A 109 -10.27 -8.72 6.96
CA TRP A 109 -10.07 -9.13 8.36
C TRP A 109 -8.70 -8.78 8.90
N SER A 110 -7.67 -8.87 8.07
CA SER A 110 -6.28 -8.65 8.49
C SER A 110 -5.48 -7.99 7.38
N PHE A 111 -4.54 -7.14 7.78
CA PHE A 111 -3.54 -6.53 6.92
C PHE A 111 -2.16 -7.00 7.34
N THR A 112 -1.38 -7.56 6.41
CA THR A 112 -0.02 -8.04 6.70
C THR A 112 1.01 -7.23 5.93
N THR A 113 2.14 -6.91 6.58
CA THR A 113 3.25 -6.18 5.97
C THR A 113 4.55 -6.99 6.04
N ASP A 114 5.49 -6.68 5.16
CA ASP A 114 6.84 -7.28 5.10
C ASP A 114 7.81 -6.71 6.15
N GLY A 115 7.34 -5.82 7.01
CA GLY A 115 8.12 -5.26 8.11
C GLY A 115 9.07 -4.13 7.74
N ASP A 116 8.93 -3.52 6.55
CA ASP A 116 9.54 -2.22 6.28
C ASP A 116 9.13 -1.21 7.37
N THR A 117 10.08 -0.40 7.86
CA THR A 117 9.85 0.49 9.00
C THR A 117 8.78 1.54 8.73
N THR A 118 8.69 2.02 7.49
CA THR A 118 7.73 3.04 7.08
C THR A 118 6.34 2.43 6.96
N CYS A 119 6.22 1.27 6.31
CA CYS A 119 4.99 0.48 6.25
C CYS A 119 4.49 0.06 7.64
N HIS A 120 5.40 -0.31 8.54
CA HIS A 120 5.07 -0.70 9.91
C HIS A 120 4.49 0.48 10.68
N ALA A 121 5.16 1.65 10.64
CA ALA A 121 4.65 2.84 11.31
C ALA A 121 3.27 3.26 10.77
N ALA A 122 3.05 3.20 9.46
CA ALA A 122 1.76 3.43 8.84
C ALA A 122 0.70 2.41 9.29
N GLY A 123 1.04 1.12 9.25
CA GLY A 123 0.16 0.04 9.68
C GLY A 123 -0.24 0.17 11.15
N HIS A 124 0.69 0.52 12.04
CA HIS A 124 0.37 0.76 13.45
C HIS A 124 -0.64 1.90 13.61
N ARG A 125 -0.50 3.00 12.86
CA ARG A 125 -1.47 4.12 12.89
C ARG A 125 -2.84 3.72 12.38
N LEU A 126 -2.90 2.86 11.36
CA LEU A 126 -4.17 2.45 10.73
C LEU A 126 -4.90 1.34 11.49
N PHE A 127 -4.17 0.38 12.03
CA PHE A 127 -4.72 -0.91 12.46
C PHE A 127 -4.60 -1.17 13.96
N LEU A 128 -4.05 -0.21 14.72
CA LEU A 128 -3.98 -0.25 16.18
C LEU A 128 -4.60 1.03 16.80
N LYS A 129 -5.78 1.41 16.30
CA LYS A 129 -6.49 2.65 16.68
C LYS A 129 -7.33 2.50 17.93
N HIS A 130 -8.10 1.41 18.01
CA HIS A 130 -9.17 1.28 18.99
C HIS A 130 -9.03 -0.01 19.79
N PRO A 131 -9.15 0.04 21.13
CA PRO A 131 -9.26 -1.19 21.90
C PRO A 131 -10.55 -1.91 21.51
N LEU A 132 -10.47 -3.24 21.45
CA LEU A 132 -11.58 -4.10 21.13
C LEU A 132 -12.70 -3.89 22.16
N SER A 133 -13.91 -3.61 21.68
CA SER A 133 -15.06 -3.39 22.55
C SER A 133 -15.37 -4.63 23.39
N ILE A 134 -15.67 -4.44 24.68
CA ILE A 134 -16.14 -5.51 25.58
C ILE A 134 -17.40 -6.22 25.08
N ASN A 135 -18.21 -5.55 24.25
CA ASN A 135 -19.40 -6.12 23.64
C ASN A 135 -19.10 -6.91 22.36
N SER A 136 -17.85 -6.92 21.89
CA SER A 136 -17.43 -7.69 20.72
C SER A 136 -17.36 -9.18 21.09
N PRO A 137 -17.91 -10.10 20.27
CA PRO A 137 -17.72 -11.54 20.48
C PRO A 137 -16.23 -11.94 20.55
N LEU A 138 -15.37 -11.23 19.82
CA LEU A 138 -13.92 -11.44 19.88
C LEU A 138 -13.33 -11.09 21.26
N TYR A 139 -13.91 -10.13 21.98
CA TYR A 139 -13.35 -9.71 23.27
C TYR A 139 -13.47 -10.82 24.31
N ALA A 140 -14.61 -11.50 24.35
CA ALA A 140 -14.81 -12.64 25.24
C ALA A 140 -13.81 -13.79 25.00
N ILE A 141 -13.26 -13.90 23.78
CA ILE A 141 -12.26 -14.92 23.44
C ILE A 141 -10.85 -14.42 23.81
N LEU A 142 -10.54 -13.16 23.51
CA LEU A 142 -9.18 -12.62 23.59
C LEU A 142 -8.86 -11.99 24.95
N SER A 143 -9.85 -11.60 25.76
CA SER A 143 -9.63 -10.91 27.05
C SER A 143 -8.83 -11.75 28.04
N ASP A 144 -8.99 -13.07 27.96
CA ASP A 144 -8.34 -14.03 28.88
C ASP A 144 -6.97 -14.50 28.36
N MET A 145 -6.46 -13.89 27.28
CA MET A 145 -5.14 -14.16 26.72
C MET A 145 -4.18 -13.01 27.08
N PRO A 146 -3.57 -13.02 28.28
CA PRO A 146 -2.64 -11.98 28.67
C PRO A 146 -1.51 -11.84 27.64
N TRP A 147 -1.10 -10.59 27.40
CA TRP A 147 -0.10 -10.17 26.40
C TRP A 147 -0.55 -10.14 24.95
N LEU A 148 -1.74 -10.63 24.63
CA LEU A 148 -2.27 -10.46 23.29
C LEU A 148 -2.75 -9.01 23.09
N ASN A 149 -2.32 -8.40 22.00
CA ASN A 149 -2.78 -7.07 21.65
C ASN A 149 -4.29 -7.10 21.30
N THR A 150 -5.08 -6.32 22.04
CA THR A 150 -6.52 -6.18 21.81
C THR A 150 -6.88 -4.90 21.05
N PHE A 151 -5.92 -4.22 20.40
CA PHE A 151 -6.21 -3.06 19.54
C PHE A 151 -6.45 -3.50 18.10
N THR A 152 -7.41 -2.84 17.45
CA THR A 152 -7.74 -3.04 16.03
C THR A 152 -7.88 -1.70 15.31
N GLY A 153 -7.88 -1.76 13.98
CA GLY A 153 -8.26 -0.64 13.13
C GLY A 153 -9.77 -0.46 13.04
N ASP A 154 -10.16 0.39 12.10
CA ASP A 154 -11.55 0.53 11.69
C ASP A 154 -12.09 -0.83 11.21
N SER A 155 -13.39 -1.07 11.43
CA SER A 155 -14.04 -2.35 11.08
C SER A 155 -13.40 -3.61 11.70
N LYS A 156 -12.61 -3.44 12.78
CA LYS A 156 -11.89 -4.52 13.49
C LYS A 156 -10.79 -5.19 12.66
N VAL A 157 -10.25 -4.52 11.64
CA VAL A 157 -9.10 -5.02 10.88
C VAL A 157 -7.87 -5.15 11.79
N THR A 158 -7.23 -6.31 11.77
CA THR A 158 -6.01 -6.57 12.56
C THR A 158 -4.74 -6.31 11.75
N LEU A 159 -3.67 -5.92 12.44
CA LEU A 159 -2.32 -5.86 11.85
C LEU A 159 -1.56 -7.16 12.13
N ASP A 160 -0.94 -7.71 11.10
CA ASP A 160 -0.01 -8.81 11.20
C ASP A 160 1.33 -8.48 10.53
N PHE A 161 2.37 -9.20 10.90
CA PHE A 161 3.70 -9.08 10.33
C PHE A 161 4.18 -10.44 9.90
N ASN A 162 4.79 -10.51 8.71
CA ASN A 162 5.33 -11.77 8.23
C ASN A 162 6.43 -12.28 9.18
N PHE A 163 6.10 -13.30 9.97
CA PHE A 163 6.99 -13.91 10.97
C PHE A 163 8.34 -14.33 10.39
N LYS A 164 8.41 -14.64 9.08
CA LYS A 164 9.67 -15.01 8.42
C LYS A 164 10.71 -13.89 8.47
N HIS A 165 10.30 -12.62 8.63
CA HIS A 165 11.25 -11.51 8.82
C HIS A 165 11.88 -11.53 10.22
N ILE A 166 11.16 -12.04 11.23
CA ILE A 166 11.68 -12.19 12.60
C ILE A 166 12.80 -13.25 12.65
N PHE A 167 12.66 -14.34 11.89
CA PHE A 167 13.64 -15.43 11.88
C PHE A 167 14.92 -15.18 11.05
N LYS A 168 14.99 -14.06 10.32
CA LYS A 168 16.18 -13.70 9.53
C LYS A 168 17.30 -13.03 10.36
N HIS A 169 17.05 -12.71 11.63
CA HIS A 169 18.06 -12.15 12.54
C HIS A 169 18.84 -13.23 13.32
N LYS A 170 19.43 -14.20 12.60
CA LYS A 170 20.47 -15.10 13.12
C LYS A 170 21.68 -15.10 12.21
#